data_AF-A0A0M3PRV4-F1
#
_entry.id   AF-A0A0M3PRV4-F1
#
_cell.length_a   1.000
_cell.length_b   1.000
_cell.length_c   1.000
_cell.angle_alpha   90.00
_cell.angle_beta   90.00
_cell.angle_gamma   90.00
#
_symmetry.space_group_name_H-M   'P 1'
#
loop_
_entity.id
_entity.type
_entity.pdbx_description
1 polymer ?
#
loop_
_entity_poly.entity_id
_entity_poly.type
_entity_poly.pdbx_seq_one_letter_code
_entity_poly.pdbx_strand_id
1 'polypeptide(L)'
;KGGIGKSTTQQNTMAALADLGHRVMIVGCDPKADSTRLILHAKAQTSVLSLAAEIGSVEDLELEDVLLQGAYGIKCVESGGPEPGVGCAGRGVITAINFLEENGAYEDLDYVCYDVLGDVVCGGFAMPIRQGKAQEIYIVTSGEMMAMYAAN
;
A
#
# COMPACT_ATOMS: atom_id res chain seq x y z
N LYS A 1 11.66 4.02 8.16
CA LYS A 1 12.14 5.36 7.74
C LYS A 1 11.79 5.65 6.28
N GLY A 2 11.40 6.87 5.94
CA GLY A 2 11.28 7.40 4.58
C GLY A 2 12.65 7.45 3.90
N GLY A 3 12.68 7.24 2.58
CA GLY A 3 13.91 7.30 1.78
C GLY A 3 14.86 6.10 1.91
N ILE A 4 14.53 5.08 2.73
CA ILE A 4 15.37 3.87 2.90
C ILE A 4 15.24 2.86 1.74
N GLY A 5 14.38 3.12 0.76
CA GLY A 5 14.15 2.23 -0.37
C GLY A 5 13.07 1.15 -0.15
N LYS A 6 12.09 1.39 0.74
CA LYS A 6 10.96 0.46 1.01
C LYS A 6 10.24 0.05 -0.28
N SER A 7 9.65 1.03 -0.98
CA SER A 7 8.86 0.80 -2.19
C SER A 7 9.67 0.19 -3.33
N THR A 8 10.95 0.55 -3.46
CA THR A 8 11.85 -0.05 -4.45
C THR A 8 12.09 -1.53 -4.14
N THR A 9 12.44 -1.85 -2.89
CA THR A 9 12.69 -3.23 -2.46
C THR A 9 11.42 -4.06 -2.60
N GLN A 10 10.30 -3.52 -2.13
CA GLN A 10 9.00 -4.17 -2.17
C GLN A 10 8.58 -4.51 -3.61
N GLN A 11 8.59 -3.54 -4.54
CA GLN A 11 8.14 -3.77 -5.92
C GLN A 11 9.03 -4.80 -6.64
N ASN A 12 10.35 -4.77 -6.45
CA ASN A 12 11.25 -5.75 -7.07
C ASN A 12 11.06 -7.16 -6.48
N THR A 13 10.87 -7.28 -5.17
CA THR A 13 10.60 -8.58 -4.52
C THR A 13 9.26 -9.15 -4.99
N MET A 14 8.21 -8.32 -5.08
CA MET A 14 6.91 -8.76 -5.56
C MET A 14 6.93 -9.13 -7.05
N ALA A 15 7.69 -8.40 -7.87
CA ALA A 15 7.92 -8.77 -9.26
C ALA A 15 8.62 -10.14 -9.37
N ALA A 16 9.63 -10.40 -8.55
CA ALA A 16 10.30 -11.70 -8.51
C ALA A 16 9.36 -12.83 -8.08
N LEU A 17 8.51 -12.62 -7.07
CA LEU A 17 7.50 -13.61 -6.67
C LEU A 17 6.47 -13.88 -7.78
N ALA A 18 6.01 -12.82 -8.46
CA ALA A 18 5.08 -12.96 -9.56
C ALA A 18 5.70 -13.67 -10.78
N ASP A 19 6.99 -13.40 -11.08
CA ASP A 19 7.74 -14.10 -12.12
C ASP A 19 7.92 -15.61 -11.80
N LEU A 20 7.98 -15.97 -10.52
CA LEU A 20 7.94 -17.36 -10.04
C LEU A 20 6.53 -17.99 -10.09
N GLY A 21 5.53 -17.27 -10.58
CA GLY A 21 4.17 -17.76 -10.77
C GLY A 21 3.21 -17.50 -9.61
N HIS A 22 3.62 -16.70 -8.61
CA HIS A 22 2.73 -16.35 -7.50
C HIS A 22 1.76 -15.22 -7.87
N ARG A 23 0.52 -15.34 -7.38
CA ARG A 23 -0.51 -14.29 -7.52
C ARG A 23 -0.31 -13.27 -6.41
N VAL A 24 0.11 -12.06 -6.78
CA VAL A 24 0.55 -11.03 -5.83
C VAL A 24 -0.32 -9.78 -5.95
N MET A 25 -0.60 -9.16 -4.81
CA MET A 25 -1.19 -7.83 -4.71
C MET A 25 -0.31 -6.89 -3.89
N ILE A 26 -0.23 -5.63 -4.33
CA ILE A 26 0.45 -4.54 -3.63
C ILE A 26 -0.60 -3.51 -3.20
N VAL A 27 -0.62 -3.22 -1.90
CA VAL A 27 -1.42 -2.16 -1.29
C VAL A 27 -0.47 -1.09 -0.78
N GLY A 28 -0.41 0.04 -1.48
CA GLY A 28 0.33 1.20 -1.03
C GLY A 28 -0.37 1.86 0.15
N CYS A 29 0.31 1.92 1.29
CA CYS A 29 -0.17 2.54 2.53
C CYS A 29 0.71 3.74 2.94
N ASP A 30 1.51 4.26 2.01
CA ASP A 30 2.28 5.49 2.15
C ASP A 30 1.51 6.63 1.47
N PRO A 31 1.22 7.76 2.17
CA PRO A 31 0.48 8.88 1.58
C PRO A 31 1.15 9.50 0.34
N LYS A 32 2.42 9.16 0.07
CA LYS A 32 3.13 9.55 -1.15
C LYS A 32 2.56 8.90 -2.43
N ALA A 33 1.81 7.81 -2.31
CA ALA A 33 1.09 7.13 -3.40
C ALA A 33 1.98 6.75 -4.62
N ASP A 34 3.19 6.23 -4.35
CA ASP A 34 4.15 5.82 -5.39
C ASP A 34 4.73 4.40 -5.19
N SER A 35 4.01 3.61 -4.41
CA SER A 35 4.29 2.22 -4.04
C SER A 35 4.05 1.23 -5.20
N THR A 36 3.26 1.61 -6.21
CA THR A 36 2.92 0.74 -7.36
C THR A 36 3.52 1.21 -8.69
N ARG A 37 4.20 2.36 -8.71
CA ARG A 37 4.62 3.05 -9.94
C ARG A 37 5.50 2.23 -10.89
N LEU A 38 6.41 1.41 -10.35
CA LEU A 38 7.36 0.60 -11.13
C LEU A 38 6.65 -0.61 -11.73
N ILE A 39 5.65 -1.16 -11.04
CA ILE A 39 4.86 -2.29 -11.54
C ILE A 39 3.88 -1.85 -12.63
N LEU A 40 3.30 -0.65 -12.50
CA LEU A 40 2.35 -0.09 -13.47
C LEU A 40 3.03 0.64 -14.64
N HIS A 41 4.34 0.87 -14.59
CA HIS A 41 5.07 1.72 -15.54
C HIS A 41 4.42 3.10 -15.72
N ALA A 42 3.85 3.64 -14.64
CA ALA A 42 3.11 4.89 -14.62
C ALA A 42 3.78 5.89 -13.67
N LYS A 43 3.45 7.18 -13.80
CA LYS A 43 3.97 8.21 -12.89
C LYS A 43 3.46 8.01 -11.45
N ALA A 44 2.17 7.75 -11.34
CA ALA A 44 1.46 7.43 -10.10
C ALA A 44 0.10 6.83 -10.49
N GLN A 45 -0.48 6.07 -9.56
CA GLN A 45 -1.85 5.58 -9.64
C GLN A 45 -2.77 6.53 -8.88
N THR A 46 -3.97 6.79 -9.39
CA THR A 46 -4.98 7.54 -8.63
C THR A 46 -5.40 6.71 -7.42
N SER A 47 -5.35 7.31 -6.24
CA SER A 47 -5.59 6.58 -4.98
C SER A 47 -7.06 6.36 -4.68
N VAL A 48 -7.37 5.38 -3.83
CA VAL A 48 -8.74 5.11 -3.33
C VAL A 48 -9.36 6.37 -2.75
N LEU A 49 -8.64 7.09 -1.88
CA LEU A 49 -9.16 8.32 -1.29
C LEU A 49 -9.35 9.45 -2.29
N SER A 50 -8.50 9.54 -3.32
CA SER A 50 -8.65 10.55 -4.37
C SER A 50 -9.90 10.29 -5.20
N LEU A 51 -10.12 9.05 -5.63
CA LEU A 51 -11.29 8.67 -6.41
C LEU A 51 -12.58 8.81 -5.58
N ALA A 52 -12.55 8.41 -4.30
CA ALA A 52 -13.68 8.61 -3.39
C ALA A 52 -14.04 10.10 -3.23
N ALA A 53 -13.04 11.00 -3.20
CA ALA A 53 -13.29 12.43 -3.11
C ALA A 53 -13.87 13.02 -4.40
N GLU A 54 -13.56 12.44 -5.56
CA GLU A 54 -14.10 12.86 -6.86
C GLU A 54 -15.54 12.37 -7.07
N ILE A 55 -15.85 11.15 -6.64
CA ILE A 55 -17.17 10.52 -6.80
C ILE A 55 -18.13 10.94 -5.68
N GLY A 56 -17.62 11.14 -4.47
CA GLY A 56 -18.34 11.69 -3.31
C GLY A 56 -18.16 10.86 -2.04
N SER A 57 -18.11 9.53 -2.16
CA SER A 57 -17.91 8.61 -1.05
C SER A 57 -17.11 7.37 -1.46
N VAL A 58 -16.65 6.59 -0.47
CA VAL A 58 -15.93 5.32 -0.72
C VAL A 58 -16.91 4.21 -1.04
N GLU A 59 -18.15 4.34 -0.55
CA GLU A 59 -19.26 3.43 -0.77
C GLU A 59 -19.78 3.45 -2.22
N ASP A 60 -19.48 4.52 -2.96
CA ASP A 60 -19.82 4.67 -4.38
C ASP A 60 -18.70 4.19 -5.34
N LEU A 61 -17.57 3.72 -4.80
CA LEU A 61 -16.47 3.19 -5.61
C LEU A 61 -16.68 1.72 -5.95
N GLU A 62 -16.31 1.34 -7.17
CA GLU A 62 -16.20 -0.06 -7.56
C GLU A 62 -14.73 -0.51 -7.48
N LEU A 63 -14.51 -1.82 -7.24
CA LEU A 63 -13.14 -2.34 -7.12
C LEU A 63 -12.31 -2.09 -8.38
N GLU A 64 -12.95 -2.15 -9.55
CA GLU A 64 -12.33 -1.93 -10.85
C GLU A 64 -11.82 -0.49 -11.06
N ASP A 65 -12.36 0.49 -10.33
CA ASP A 65 -11.91 1.88 -10.40
C ASP A 65 -10.53 2.07 -9.79
N VAL A 66 -10.21 1.28 -8.74
CA VAL A 66 -9.02 1.47 -7.92
C VAL A 66 -7.97 0.38 -8.13
N LEU A 67 -8.37 -0.82 -8.59
CA LEU A 67 -7.49 -1.97 -8.70
C LEU A 67 -6.93 -2.09 -10.13
N LEU A 68 -5.68 -1.68 -10.30
CA LEU A 68 -5.00 -1.78 -11.60
C LEU A 68 -4.14 -3.03 -11.64
N GLN A 69 -4.03 -3.64 -12.82
CA GLN A 69 -3.12 -4.76 -13.05
C GLN A 69 -1.89 -4.29 -13.82
N GLY A 70 -0.70 -4.58 -13.28
CA GLY A 70 0.59 -4.20 -13.87
C GLY A 70 1.39 -5.38 -14.40
N ALA A 71 2.72 -5.20 -14.43
CA ALA A 71 3.67 -6.21 -14.84
C ALA A 71 3.46 -7.53 -14.07
N TYR A 72 3.66 -8.67 -14.76
CA TYR A 72 3.48 -10.02 -14.22
C TYR A 72 2.09 -10.30 -13.63
N GLY A 73 1.07 -9.52 -14.02
CA GLY A 73 -0.29 -9.69 -13.52
C GLY A 73 -0.48 -9.24 -12.07
N ILE A 74 0.48 -8.51 -11.49
CA ILE A 74 0.40 -8.01 -10.11
C ILE A 74 -0.76 -7.02 -10.01
N LYS A 75 -1.62 -7.21 -9.00
CA LYS A 75 -2.70 -6.29 -8.66
C LYS A 75 -2.14 -5.13 -7.81
N CYS A 76 -2.50 -3.90 -8.15
CA CYS A 76 -1.95 -2.68 -7.55
C CYS A 76 -3.07 -1.74 -7.11
N VAL A 77 -2.95 -1.23 -5.88
CA VAL A 77 -3.83 -0.19 -5.34
C VAL A 77 -3.03 0.75 -4.43
N GLU A 78 -3.38 2.02 -4.42
CA GLU A 78 -2.83 3.04 -3.52
C GLU A 78 -3.92 3.55 -2.59
N SER A 79 -3.70 3.53 -1.28
CA SER A 79 -4.67 4.08 -0.33
C SER A 79 -4.82 5.59 -0.50
N GLY A 80 -3.70 6.25 -0.78
CA GLY A 80 -3.59 7.71 -0.73
C GLY A 80 -3.60 8.25 0.70
N GLY A 81 -3.65 9.57 0.79
CA GLY A 81 -3.72 10.29 2.04
C GLY A 81 -4.36 11.68 1.83
N PRO A 82 -4.77 12.33 2.92
CA PRO A 82 -5.30 13.68 2.85
C PRO A 82 -4.20 14.67 2.46
N GLU A 83 -4.59 15.87 2.05
CA GLU A 83 -3.65 16.96 1.84
C GLU A 83 -2.76 17.18 3.08
N PRO A 84 -1.46 17.47 2.90
CA PRO A 84 -0.55 17.72 4.00
C PRO A 84 -1.08 18.79 4.96
N GLY A 85 -1.25 18.41 6.23
CA GLY A 85 -1.74 19.30 7.29
C GLY A 85 -3.27 19.33 7.48
N VAL A 86 -4.05 18.62 6.66
CA VAL A 86 -5.53 18.68 6.70
C VAL A 86 -6.17 17.48 7.39
N GLY A 87 -5.55 16.29 7.34
CA GLY A 87 -6.15 15.06 7.87
C GLY A 87 -5.16 14.05 8.44
N CYS A 88 -5.68 12.86 8.75
CA CYS A 88 -4.89 11.73 9.24
C CYS A 88 -4.63 10.71 8.12
N ALA A 89 -3.39 10.63 7.63
CA ALA A 89 -2.99 9.65 6.62
C ALA A 89 -3.30 8.20 7.04
N GLY A 90 -3.12 7.89 8.33
CA GLY A 90 -3.47 6.58 8.87
C GLY A 90 -4.97 6.24 8.74
N ARG A 91 -5.87 7.23 8.74
CA ARG A 91 -7.31 6.98 8.54
C ARG A 91 -7.60 6.58 7.09
N GLY A 92 -6.85 7.13 6.13
CA GLY A 92 -6.91 6.74 4.72
C GLY A 92 -6.53 5.29 4.48
N VAL A 93 -5.47 4.82 5.16
CA VAL A 93 -5.04 3.42 5.12
C VAL A 93 -6.15 2.50 5.63
N ILE A 94 -6.78 2.83 6.77
CA ILE A 94 -7.91 2.05 7.32
C ILE A 94 -9.05 1.97 6.30
N THR A 95 -9.46 3.12 5.77
CA THR A 95 -10.57 3.22 4.81
C THR A 95 -10.30 2.40 3.55
N ALA A 96 -9.10 2.51 2.96
CA ALA A 96 -8.75 1.74 1.77
C ALA A 96 -8.72 0.23 2.04
N ILE A 97 -8.14 -0.21 3.16
CA ILE A 97 -8.07 -1.65 3.49
C ILE A 97 -9.47 -2.24 3.70
N ASN A 98 -10.35 -1.52 4.41
CA ASN A 98 -11.74 -1.96 4.61
C ASN A 98 -12.49 -2.05 3.29
N PHE A 99 -12.39 -1.03 2.43
CA PHE A 99 -12.98 -1.04 1.09
C PHE A 99 -12.53 -2.26 0.28
N LEU A 100 -11.23 -2.55 0.27
CA LEU A 100 -10.67 -3.70 -0.45
C LEU A 100 -11.18 -5.04 0.10
N GLU A 101 -11.36 -5.14 1.42
CA GLU A 101 -11.89 -6.34 2.06
C GLU A 101 -13.36 -6.55 1.72
N GLU A 102 -14.17 -5.51 1.86
CA GLU A 102 -15.61 -5.55 1.61
C GLU A 102 -15.95 -5.86 0.15
N ASN A 103 -15.08 -5.46 -0.78
CA ASN A 103 -15.24 -5.69 -2.22
C ASN A 103 -14.48 -6.93 -2.75
N GLY A 104 -13.97 -7.81 -1.87
CA GLY A 104 -13.39 -9.10 -2.28
C GLY A 104 -12.05 -9.02 -3.01
N ALA A 105 -11.28 -7.94 -2.82
CA ALA A 105 -10.01 -7.73 -3.54
C ALA A 105 -8.94 -8.79 -3.24
N TYR A 106 -9.04 -9.45 -2.07
CA TYR A 106 -8.06 -10.41 -1.56
C TYR A 106 -8.30 -11.85 -2.01
N GLU A 107 -9.29 -12.10 -2.87
CA GLU A 107 -9.55 -13.42 -3.41
C GLU A 107 -8.48 -13.83 -4.44
N ASP A 108 -8.16 -15.13 -4.44
CA ASP A 108 -7.24 -15.73 -5.40
C ASP A 108 -5.82 -15.13 -5.41
N LEU A 109 -5.28 -14.85 -4.21
CA LEU A 109 -3.93 -14.36 -4.02
C LEU A 109 -3.10 -15.31 -3.17
N ASP A 110 -1.81 -15.40 -3.50
CA ASP A 110 -0.81 -16.10 -2.69
C ASP A 110 -0.12 -15.13 -1.73
N TYR A 111 0.06 -13.86 -2.14
CA TYR A 111 0.66 -12.81 -1.33
C TYR A 111 -0.06 -11.47 -1.45
N VAL A 112 -0.22 -10.79 -0.31
CA VAL A 112 -0.63 -9.38 -0.23
C VAL A 112 0.47 -8.61 0.50
N CYS A 113 1.03 -7.60 -0.15
CA CYS A 113 2.09 -6.77 0.40
C CYS A 113 1.59 -5.36 0.70
N TYR A 114 1.70 -4.94 1.96
CA TYR A 114 1.36 -3.59 2.41
C TYR A 114 2.63 -2.74 2.51
N ASP A 115 2.81 -1.73 1.64
CA ASP A 115 3.93 -0.77 1.76
C ASP A 115 3.53 0.35 2.72
N VAL A 116 3.86 0.18 4.00
CA VAL A 116 3.45 1.08 5.09
C VAL A 116 4.51 2.14 5.37
N LEU A 117 4.06 3.38 5.63
CA LEU A 117 4.93 4.47 6.07
C LEU A 117 5.64 4.11 7.39
N GLY A 118 6.97 4.11 7.37
CA GLY A 118 7.80 3.69 8.52
C GLY A 118 8.45 4.85 9.29
N ASP A 119 7.96 6.09 9.16
CA ASP A 119 8.45 7.24 9.93
C ASP A 119 7.58 7.53 11.16
N VAL A 120 6.28 7.24 11.08
CA VAL A 120 5.32 7.47 12.14
C VAL A 120 4.42 6.25 12.24
N VAL A 121 4.45 5.59 13.39
CA VAL A 121 3.59 4.43 13.68
C VAL A 121 2.41 4.89 14.54
N CYS A 122 1.46 5.57 13.90
CA CYS A 122 0.19 5.93 14.57
C CYS A 122 -0.83 4.80 14.42
N GLY A 123 -1.96 4.91 15.12
CA GLY A 123 -2.99 3.85 15.15
C GLY A 123 -3.48 3.38 13.78
N GLY A 124 -3.49 4.26 12.77
CA GLY A 124 -3.89 3.91 11.41
C GLY A 124 -2.80 3.18 10.60
N PHE A 125 -1.54 3.61 10.68
CA PHE A 125 -0.44 2.89 10.03
C PHE A 125 -0.15 1.53 10.69
N ALA A 126 -0.48 1.38 11.97
CA ALA A 126 -0.42 0.10 12.67
C ALA A 126 -1.64 -0.81 12.38
N MET A 127 -2.65 -0.36 11.63
CA MET A 127 -3.87 -1.13 11.38
C MET A 127 -3.59 -2.50 10.74
N PRO A 128 -2.75 -2.64 9.69
CA PRO A 128 -2.48 -3.94 9.08
C PRO A 128 -1.98 -4.98 10.08
N ILE A 129 -1.16 -4.54 11.03
CA ILE A 129 -0.60 -5.41 12.08
C ILE A 129 -1.65 -5.67 13.17
N ARG A 130 -2.30 -4.62 13.69
CA ARG A 130 -3.22 -4.70 14.83
C ARG A 130 -4.48 -5.50 14.54
N GLN A 131 -4.96 -5.49 13.31
CA GLN A 131 -6.13 -6.26 12.88
C GLN A 131 -5.74 -7.60 12.24
N GLY A 132 -4.46 -7.97 12.27
CA GLY A 132 -3.99 -9.24 11.74
C GLY A 132 -4.15 -9.36 10.22
N LYS A 133 -4.16 -8.25 9.47
CA LYS A 133 -4.16 -8.25 8.00
C LYS A 133 -2.79 -8.63 7.45
N ALA A 134 -1.72 -8.22 8.13
CA ALA A 134 -0.35 -8.62 7.86
C ALA A 134 0.17 -9.49 9.01
N GLN A 135 0.51 -10.74 8.72
CA GLN A 135 1.05 -11.69 9.72
C GLN A 135 2.59 -11.74 9.70
N GLU A 136 3.19 -11.36 8.57
CA GLU A 136 4.64 -11.26 8.40
C GLU A 136 5.06 -9.80 8.20
N ILE A 137 6.04 -9.35 8.97
CA ILE A 137 6.53 -7.96 8.94
C ILE A 137 8.00 -7.98 8.57
N TYR A 138 8.34 -7.28 7.49
CA TYR A 138 9.72 -7.10 7.04
C TYR A 138 10.10 -5.62 7.15
N ILE A 139 11.19 -5.31 7.86
CA ILE A 139 11.66 -3.94 8.05
C ILE A 139 12.87 -3.69 7.15
N VAL A 140 12.74 -2.74 6.21
CA VAL A 140 13.87 -2.28 5.39
C VAL A 140 14.67 -1.26 6.19
N THR A 141 15.96 -1.52 6.38
CA THR A 141 16.87 -0.69 7.18
C THR A 141 18.26 -0.58 6.54
N SER A 142 19.13 0.24 7.12
CA SER A 142 20.55 0.39 6.74
C SER A 142 21.40 0.64 7.99
N GLY A 143 22.72 0.81 7.81
CA GLY A 143 23.64 1.18 8.90
C GLY A 143 23.47 2.62 9.42
N GLU A 144 22.52 3.40 8.88
CA GLU A 144 22.22 4.73 9.41
C GLU A 144 21.53 4.65 10.78
N MET A 145 22.00 5.43 11.74
CA MET A 145 21.43 5.45 13.10
C MET A 145 19.91 5.70 13.09
N MET A 146 19.42 6.60 12.24
CA MET A 146 17.98 6.89 12.14
C MET A 146 17.17 5.75 11.51
N ALA A 147 17.78 4.93 10.65
CA ALA A 147 17.12 3.76 10.09
C ALA A 147 17.03 2.65 11.14
N MET A 148 18.11 2.43 11.91
CA MET A 148 18.12 1.51 13.05
C MET A 148 17.15 1.96 14.16
N TYR A 149 17.08 3.27 14.44
CA TYR A 149 16.12 3.80 15.41
C TYR A 149 14.67 3.57 14.97
N ALA A 150 14.35 3.78 13.70
CA ALA A 150 13.00 3.53 13.19
C ALA A 150 12.62 2.04 13.12
N ALA A 151 13.61 1.15 13.20
CA ALA A 151 13.41 -0.30 13.18
C ALA A 151 13.24 -0.92 14.58
N ASN A 152 13.76 -0.25 15.63
CA ASN A 152 13.67 -0.66 17.03
C ASN A 152 12.44 -0.06 17.71
#